data_AF-A0AAT9I110-F1
#
_entry.id   AF-A0AAT9I110-F1
#
_cell.length_a   1.000
_cell.length_b   1.000
_cell.length_c   1.000
_cell.angle_alpha   90.00
_cell.angle_beta   90.00
_cell.angle_gamma   90.00
#
_symmetry.space_group_name_H-M   'P 1'
#
loop_
_entity.id
_entity.type
_entity.pdbx_description
1 polymer ?
#
loop_
_entity_poly.entity_id
_entity_poly.type
_entity_poly.pdbx_seq_one_letter_code
_entity_poly.pdbx_strand_id
1 'polypeptide(L)'
;MQVSESPKKRVVVVYWKGNHDNPFEVFSSLKNFCLSYKEYNYNTLCNYLSKEKIAYDNEKVRIERKNVFLKPKTTQSYERKIMPVVRRVSLKAADDYMHDLSYWLTKTPLERLSAVTFLIRQSLKKGQRLDKTKMARTKLKI
;
A
#
# COMPACT_ATOMS: atom_id res chain seq x y z
N MET A 1 30.01 -14.22 4.76
CA MET A 1 29.43 -15.05 5.84
C MET A 1 28.12 -15.65 5.35
N GLN A 2 28.06 -16.96 5.15
CA GLN A 2 26.83 -17.66 4.74
C GLN A 2 25.92 -17.79 5.97
N VAL A 3 24.73 -17.19 5.92
CA VAL A 3 23.70 -17.40 6.93
C VAL A 3 23.17 -18.82 6.73
N SER A 4 23.51 -19.72 7.65
CA SER A 4 22.95 -21.07 7.70
C SER A 4 21.43 -20.95 7.89
N GLU A 5 20.66 -21.24 6.85
CA GLU A 5 19.20 -21.34 6.98
C GLU A 5 18.88 -22.45 7.98
N SER A 6 18.43 -22.07 9.18
CA SER A 6 17.83 -23.01 10.13
C SER A 6 16.77 -23.87 9.43
N PRO A 7 16.63 -25.16 9.79
CA PRO A 7 15.68 -26.06 9.14
C PRO A 7 14.27 -25.46 9.22
N LYS A 8 13.74 -25.02 8.08
CA LYS A 8 12.40 -24.44 7.97
C LYS A 8 11.40 -25.44 8.54
N LYS A 9 10.81 -25.13 9.71
CA LYS A 9 9.78 -25.96 10.35
C LYS A 9 8.60 -26.08 9.38
N ARG A 10 8.13 -27.32 9.16
CA ARG A 10 7.03 -27.64 8.26
C ARG A 10 5.94 -28.40 9.01
N VAL A 11 4.71 -28.23 8.54
CA VAL A 11 3.53 -28.98 8.97
C VAL A 11 2.94 -29.71 7.78
N VAL A 12 2.26 -30.82 8.06
CA VAL A 12 1.47 -31.55 7.08
C VAL A 12 0.05 -31.00 7.15
N VAL A 13 -0.46 -30.52 6.03
CA VAL A 13 -1.84 -30.03 5.89
C VAL A 13 -2.58 -31.02 5.01
N VAL A 14 -3.70 -31.53 5.51
CA VAL A 14 -4.57 -32.49 4.84
C VAL A 14 -5.86 -31.76 4.51
N TYR A 15 -6.28 -31.76 3.25
CA TYR A 15 -7.57 -31.24 2.81
C TYR A 15 -8.51 -32.40 2.52
N TRP A 16 -9.67 -32.42 3.15
CA TRP A 16 -10.72 -33.43 2.96
C TRP A 16 -11.74 -32.92 1.95
N LYS A 17 -11.87 -33.58 0.80
CA LYS A 17 -12.77 -33.13 -0.27
C LYS A 17 -14.25 -33.36 0.04
N GLY A 18 -14.55 -34.33 0.90
CA GLY A 18 -15.92 -34.71 1.27
C GLY A 18 -16.47 -34.05 2.53
N ASN A 19 -15.71 -33.19 3.22
CA ASN A 19 -16.10 -32.62 4.50
C ASN A 19 -16.21 -31.09 4.40
N HIS A 20 -17.43 -30.57 4.44
CA HIS A 20 -17.69 -29.13 4.29
C HIS A 20 -17.43 -28.33 5.57
N ASP A 21 -17.65 -28.94 6.74
CA ASP A 21 -17.50 -28.24 8.03
C ASP A 21 -16.02 -28.06 8.43
N ASN A 22 -15.22 -29.10 8.27
CA ASN A 22 -13.78 -29.09 8.57
C ASN A 22 -12.98 -29.55 7.34
N PRO A 23 -12.77 -28.67 6.34
CA PRO A 23 -12.17 -29.05 5.08
C PRO A 23 -10.66 -29.31 5.18
N PHE A 24 -10.01 -28.94 6.29
CA PHE A 24 -8.58 -29.20 6.48
C PHE A 24 -8.18 -29.55 7.91
N GLU A 25 -7.16 -30.41 8.02
CA GLU A 25 -6.51 -30.82 9.26
C GLU A 25 -5.00 -30.55 9.19
N VAL A 26 -4.38 -30.24 10.32
CA VAL A 26 -2.95 -29.90 10.40
C VAL A 26 -2.25 -30.84 11.37
N PHE A 27 -1.21 -31.52 10.89
CA PHE A 27 -0.40 -32.45 11.66
C PHE A 27 1.05 -31.97 11.77
N SER A 28 1.64 -32.15 12.94
CA SER A 28 3.06 -31.82 13.20
C SER A 28 4.03 -32.75 12.46
N SER A 29 3.63 -34.00 12.22
CA SER A 29 4.44 -34.99 11.51
C SER A 29 3.58 -35.89 10.63
N LEU A 30 4.18 -36.39 9.54
CA LEU A 30 3.53 -37.38 8.68
C LEU A 30 3.27 -38.71 9.40
N LYS A 31 4.10 -39.05 10.40
CA LYS A 31 3.90 -40.25 11.23
C LYS A 31 2.62 -40.15 12.04
N ASN A 32 2.35 -39.00 12.66
CA ASN A 32 1.15 -38.79 13.46
C ASN A 32 -0.13 -38.88 12.60
N PHE A 33 -0.06 -38.37 11.38
CA PHE A 33 -1.14 -38.53 10.41
C PHE A 33 -1.39 -40.01 10.09
N CYS A 34 -0.36 -40.79 9.74
CA CYS A 34 -0.49 -42.22 9.44
C CYS A 34 -0.94 -43.06 10.64
N LEU A 35 -0.66 -42.63 11.87
CA LEU A 35 -1.17 -43.28 13.09
C LEU A 35 -2.68 -43.05 13.28
N SER A 36 -3.16 -41.85 12.92
CA SER A 36 -4.57 -41.48 13.01
C SER A 36 -5.38 -42.14 11.89
N TYR A 37 -4.82 -42.16 10.68
CA TYR A 37 -5.46 -42.72 9.49
C TYR A 37 -4.61 -43.84 8.90
N LYS A 38 -4.86 -45.07 9.38
CA LYS A 38 -4.10 -46.28 9.01
C LYS A 38 -4.21 -46.67 7.54
N GLU A 39 -5.20 -46.15 6.83
CA GLU A 39 -5.41 -46.36 5.39
C GLU A 39 -4.25 -45.80 4.54
N TYR A 40 -3.49 -44.83 5.07
CA TYR A 40 -2.43 -44.17 4.34
C TYR A 40 -1.04 -44.67 4.74
N ASN A 41 -0.29 -45.16 3.75
CA ASN A 41 1.08 -45.64 3.96
C ASN A 41 2.09 -44.47 4.04
N TYR A 42 2.84 -44.44 5.13
CA TYR A 42 3.91 -43.47 5.36
C TYR A 42 4.94 -43.42 4.23
N ASN A 43 5.40 -44.58 3.74
CA ASN A 43 6.45 -44.64 2.72
C ASN A 43 5.96 -44.04 1.40
N THR A 44 4.72 -44.34 1.02
CA THR A 44 4.08 -43.78 -0.16
C THR A 44 4.01 -42.26 -0.04
N LEU A 45 3.41 -41.74 1.03
CA LEU A 45 3.28 -40.30 1.23
C LEU A 45 4.63 -39.59 1.35
N CYS A 46 5.62 -40.22 1.99
CA CYS A 46 6.96 -39.66 2.10
C CYS A 46 7.61 -39.52 0.72
N ASN A 47 7.46 -40.51 -0.16
CA ASN A 47 7.99 -40.45 -1.52
C ASN A 47 7.36 -39.32 -2.34
N TYR A 48 6.02 -39.19 -2.30
CA TYR A 48 5.29 -38.12 -2.99
C TYR A 48 5.70 -36.73 -2.47
N LEU A 49 5.76 -36.55 -1.14
CA LEU A 49 6.01 -35.26 -0.50
C LEU A 49 7.51 -34.88 -0.45
N SER A 50 8.41 -35.70 -1.02
CA SER A 50 9.87 -35.47 -0.98
C SER A 50 10.52 -35.19 -2.33
N LYS A 51 10.09 -35.84 -3.43
CA LYS A 51 10.79 -35.76 -4.73
C LYS A 51 10.74 -34.38 -5.38
N GLU A 52 9.56 -33.80 -5.39
CA GLU A 52 9.28 -32.39 -5.66
C GLU A 52 8.12 -32.08 -4.70
N LYS A 53 7.97 -30.86 -4.17
CA LYS A 53 6.96 -30.58 -3.11
C LYS A 53 5.53 -30.57 -3.67
N ILE A 54 5.14 -31.66 -4.32
CA ILE A 54 3.89 -31.94 -4.99
C ILE A 54 2.91 -32.42 -3.92
N ALA A 55 1.67 -31.94 -4.03
CA ALA A 55 0.60 -32.42 -3.18
C ALA A 55 0.30 -33.89 -3.53
N TYR A 56 0.17 -34.74 -2.51
CA TYR A 56 -0.45 -36.04 -2.74
C TYR A 56 -1.95 -35.78 -2.91
N ASP A 57 -2.49 -36.00 -4.09
CA ASP A 57 -3.89 -35.73 -4.42
C ASP A 57 -4.60 -37.03 -4.78
N ASN A 58 -5.71 -37.29 -4.11
CA ASN A 58 -6.57 -38.45 -4.30
C ASN A 58 -8.05 -37.98 -4.31
N GLU A 59 -8.99 -38.85 -4.64
CA GLU A 59 -10.41 -38.53 -4.70
C GLU A 59 -10.95 -38.05 -3.34
N LYS A 60 -10.43 -38.61 -2.24
CA LYS A 60 -10.85 -38.28 -0.86
C LYS A 60 -10.07 -37.12 -0.23
N VAL A 61 -8.75 -37.04 -0.50
CA VAL A 61 -7.84 -36.14 0.24
C VAL A 61 -6.77 -35.52 -0.64
N ARG A 62 -6.35 -34.30 -0.27
CA ARG A 62 -5.15 -33.64 -0.80
C ARG A 62 -4.20 -33.29 0.34
N ILE A 63 -2.98 -33.82 0.33
CA ILE A 63 -2.01 -33.69 1.41
C ILE A 63 -0.79 -32.87 0.94
N GLU A 64 -0.39 -31.87 1.72
CA GLU A 64 0.73 -30.97 1.40
C GLU A 64 1.65 -30.73 2.60
N ARG A 65 2.94 -30.45 2.35
CA ARG A 65 3.87 -29.93 3.37
C ARG A 65 4.01 -28.41 3.25
N LYS A 66 3.49 -27.66 4.22
CA LYS A 66 3.59 -26.18 4.27
C LYS A 66 4.62 -25.73 5.30
N ASN A 67 5.28 -24.61 5.04
CA ASN A 67 6.17 -23.98 6.01
C ASN A 67 5.35 -23.28 7.10
N VAL A 68 5.86 -23.31 8.32
CA VAL A 68 5.27 -22.57 9.44
C VAL A 68 5.81 -21.15 9.44
N PHE A 69 4.91 -20.17 9.37
CA PHE A 69 5.24 -18.76 9.51
C PHE A 69 5.12 -18.36 10.98
N LEU A 70 6.25 -18.15 11.66
CA LEU A 70 6.27 -17.70 13.06
C LEU A 70 6.06 -16.19 13.20
N LYS A 71 6.35 -15.45 12.14
CA LYS A 71 6.12 -14.00 12.07
C LYS A 71 4.91 -13.73 11.19
N PRO A 72 4.05 -12.77 11.54
CA PRO A 72 2.96 -12.35 10.67
C PRO A 72 3.52 -11.86 9.33
N LYS A 73 2.80 -12.15 8.23
CA LYS A 73 3.13 -11.57 6.93
C LYS A 73 2.88 -10.07 7.04
N THR A 74 3.93 -9.26 7.03
CA THR A 74 3.79 -7.81 6.89
C THR A 74 3.03 -7.58 5.58
N THR A 75 1.80 -7.05 5.69
CA THR A 75 0.99 -6.66 4.53
C THR A 75 1.88 -5.81 3.65
N GLN A 76 2.03 -6.17 2.37
CA GLN A 76 2.76 -5.35 1.41
C GLN A 76 2.23 -3.92 1.56
N SER A 77 3.05 -3.01 2.06
CA SER A 77 2.63 -1.62 2.19
C SER A 77 2.42 -1.14 0.76
N TYR A 78 1.16 -0.99 0.35
CA TYR A 78 0.84 -0.20 -0.82
C TYR A 78 1.30 1.22 -0.51
N GLU A 79 2.54 1.53 -0.83
CA GLU A 79 3.05 2.89 -0.73
C GLU A 79 2.11 3.77 -1.53
N ARG A 80 1.49 4.76 -0.85
CA ARG A 80 0.66 5.74 -1.53
C ARG A 80 1.53 6.50 -2.52
N LYS A 81 1.41 6.18 -3.80
CA LYS A 81 2.15 6.82 -4.88
C LYS A 81 1.48 8.15 -5.23
N ILE A 82 1.73 9.18 -4.43
CA ILE A 82 1.31 10.55 -4.74
C ILE A 82 2.20 11.04 -5.89
N MET A 83 1.61 11.31 -7.05
CA MET A 83 2.32 11.92 -8.18
C MET A 83 1.81 13.34 -8.42
N PRO A 84 2.71 14.31 -8.65
CA PRO A 84 2.30 15.65 -9.01
C PRO A 84 1.67 15.67 -10.41
N VAL A 85 0.47 16.24 -10.53
CA VAL A 85 -0.17 16.51 -11.83
C VAL A 85 0.34 17.86 -12.33
N VAL A 86 1.32 17.82 -13.23
CA VAL A 86 1.88 19.03 -13.85
C VAL A 86 1.21 19.26 -15.20
N ARG A 87 0.42 20.34 -15.33
CA ARG A 87 -0.14 20.76 -16.62
C ARG A 87 0.92 21.55 -17.40
N ARG A 88 1.32 21.06 -18.57
CA ARG A 88 2.22 21.76 -19.50
C ARG A 88 1.41 22.34 -20.66
N VAL A 89 1.11 23.63 -20.61
CA VAL A 89 0.40 24.37 -21.66
C VAL A 89 1.16 25.65 -21.99
N SER A 90 1.01 26.15 -23.22
CA SER A 90 1.58 27.45 -23.58
C SER A 90 0.88 28.54 -22.76
N LEU A 91 1.65 29.51 -22.25
CA LEU A 91 1.15 30.58 -21.37
C LEU A 91 -0.07 31.30 -21.94
N LYS A 92 -0.11 31.52 -23.26
CA LYS A 92 -1.22 32.19 -23.94
C LYS A 92 -2.47 31.31 -24.11
N ALA A 93 -2.33 29.99 -24.08
CA ALA A 93 -3.43 29.04 -24.26
C ALA A 93 -3.94 28.46 -22.92
N ALA A 94 -3.30 28.79 -21.80
CA ALA A 94 -3.71 28.31 -20.49
C ALA A 94 -5.10 28.83 -20.09
N ASP A 95 -5.37 30.11 -20.38
CA ASP A 95 -6.60 30.87 -20.07
C ASP A 95 -7.19 30.54 -18.69
N ASP A 96 -6.31 30.48 -17.69
CA ASP A 96 -6.64 30.07 -16.32
C ASP A 96 -7.28 31.20 -15.50
N TYR A 97 -7.76 32.27 -16.15
CA TYR A 97 -8.30 33.45 -15.48
C TYR A 97 -9.40 33.10 -14.46
N MET A 98 -10.37 32.28 -14.85
CA MET A 98 -11.46 31.87 -13.96
C MET A 98 -10.97 30.98 -12.82
N HIS A 99 -9.97 30.14 -13.08
CA HIS A 99 -9.40 29.27 -12.06
C HIS A 99 -8.60 30.09 -11.03
N ASP A 100 -7.75 31.01 -11.49
CA ASP A 100 -6.98 31.92 -10.65
C ASP A 100 -7.90 32.80 -9.80
N LEU A 101 -8.96 33.36 -10.40
CA LEU A 101 -9.96 34.14 -9.67
C LEU A 101 -10.61 33.29 -8.57
N SER A 102 -11.04 32.06 -8.90
CA SER A 102 -11.63 31.15 -7.92
C SER A 102 -10.66 30.84 -6.78
N TYR A 103 -9.39 30.54 -7.09
CA TYR A 103 -8.34 30.30 -6.11
C TYR A 103 -8.16 31.49 -5.17
N TRP A 104 -8.05 32.71 -5.70
CA TRP A 104 -7.89 33.90 -4.87
C TRP A 104 -9.11 34.19 -4.01
N LEU A 105 -10.32 33.94 -4.50
CA LEU A 105 -11.54 34.11 -3.71
C LEU A 105 -11.64 33.11 -2.54
N THR A 106 -11.01 31.93 -2.64
CA THR A 106 -10.92 30.99 -1.50
C THR A 106 -9.96 31.43 -0.40
N LYS A 107 -9.03 32.35 -0.68
CA LYS A 107 -8.03 32.82 0.28
C LYS A 107 -8.58 33.88 1.23
N THR A 108 -8.01 33.92 2.44
CA THR A 108 -8.40 34.89 3.44
C THR A 108 -8.14 36.33 2.95
N PRO A 109 -8.90 37.33 3.42
CA PRO A 109 -8.65 38.73 3.05
C PRO A 109 -7.22 39.19 3.32
N LEU A 110 -6.59 38.67 4.38
CA LEU A 110 -5.21 38.98 4.75
C LEU A 110 -4.20 38.45 3.70
N GLU A 111 -4.35 37.20 3.26
CA GLU A 111 -3.48 36.59 2.24
C GLU A 111 -3.63 37.28 0.87
N ARG A 112 -4.87 37.65 0.50
CA ARG A 112 -5.10 38.42 -0.73
C ARG A 112 -4.42 39.78 -0.68
N LEU A 113 -4.53 40.48 0.47
CA LEU A 113 -3.91 41.79 0.65
C LEU A 113 -2.37 41.71 0.60
N SER A 114 -1.77 40.70 1.23
CA SER A 114 -0.32 40.48 1.17
C SER A 114 0.16 40.17 -0.25
N ALA A 115 -0.59 39.38 -1.02
CA ALA A 115 -0.28 39.11 -2.43
C ALA A 115 -0.37 40.38 -3.30
N VAL A 116 -1.44 41.18 -3.17
CA VAL A 116 -1.60 42.44 -3.92
C VAL A 116 -0.47 43.42 -3.58
N THR A 117 -0.16 43.59 -2.29
CA THR A 117 0.95 44.48 -1.88
C THR A 117 2.30 44.00 -2.40
N PHE A 118 2.53 42.69 -2.47
CA PHE A 118 3.73 42.12 -3.08
C PHE A 118 3.81 42.41 -4.59
N LEU A 119 2.71 42.23 -5.32
CA LEU A 119 2.64 42.55 -6.75
C LEU A 119 2.90 44.04 -7.03
N ILE A 120 2.28 44.93 -6.24
CA ILE A 120 2.51 46.37 -6.34
C ILE A 120 3.98 46.67 -6.09
N ARG A 121 4.61 46.05 -5.08
CA ARG A 121 6.03 46.23 -4.80
C ARG A 121 6.93 45.81 -5.97
N GLN A 122 6.58 44.74 -6.69
CA GLN A 122 7.32 44.31 -7.89
C GLN A 122 7.20 45.30 -9.06
N SER A 123 6.10 46.05 -9.14
CA SER A 123 5.90 47.07 -10.17
C SER A 123 6.64 48.39 -9.92
N LEU A 124 7.19 48.59 -8.70
CA LEU A 124 7.93 49.80 -8.34
C LEU A 124 9.36 49.76 -8.88
N LYS A 125 9.84 50.89 -9.41
CA LYS A 125 11.25 51.05 -9.80
C LYS A 125 12.16 51.03 -8.56
N LYS A 126 13.43 50.67 -8.75
CA LYS A 126 14.43 50.67 -7.67
C LYS A 126 14.52 52.07 -7.04
N GLY A 127 14.25 52.16 -5.74
CA GLY A 127 14.24 53.43 -4.99
C GLY A 127 12.89 54.17 -4.99
N GLN A 128 11.91 53.74 -5.78
CA GLN A 128 10.57 54.31 -5.79
C GLN A 128 9.80 53.86 -4.54
N ARG A 129 9.18 54.82 -3.84
CA ARG A 129 8.29 54.55 -2.70
C ARG A 129 6.85 54.46 -3.19
N LEU A 130 6.04 53.69 -2.48
CA LEU A 130 4.60 53.64 -2.70
C LEU A 130 3.98 55.01 -2.40
N ASP A 131 3.17 55.52 -3.32
CA ASP A 131 2.41 56.75 -3.12
C ASP A 131 1.31 56.51 -2.07
N LYS A 132 1.36 57.26 -0.97
CA LYS A 132 0.44 57.14 0.17
C LYS A 132 -0.55 58.30 0.26
N THR A 133 -0.62 59.17 -0.75
CA THR A 133 -1.51 60.34 -0.76
C THR A 133 -2.98 59.96 -0.68
N LYS A 134 -3.37 58.79 -1.20
CA LYS A 134 -4.74 58.26 -1.15
C LYS A 134 -4.77 56.90 -0.46
N MET A 135 -4.74 56.89 0.87
CA MET A 135 -4.86 55.66 1.66
C MET A 135 -6.17 55.62 2.43
N ALA A 136 -6.95 54.55 2.25
CA ALA A 136 -8.11 54.23 3.09
C ALA A 136 -7.71 53.17 4.14
N ARG A 137 -8.09 53.38 5.40
CA ARG A 137 -7.91 52.39 6.46
C ARG A 137 -9.22 51.65 6.67
N THR A 138 -9.20 50.33 6.50
CA THR A 138 -10.39 49.48 6.64
C THR A 138 -10.08 48.36 7.62
N LYS A 139 -11.01 48.05 8.52
CA LYS A 139 -10.91 46.85 9.37
C LYS A 139 -11.22 45.62 8.53
N LEU A 140 -10.31 44.65 8.51
CA LEU A 140 -10.58 43.37 7.87
C LEU A 140 -11.65 42.63 8.69
N LYS A 141 -12.70 42.16 8.00
CA LYS A 141 -13.62 41.18 8.56
C LYS A 141 -12.93 39.82 8.43
N ILE A 142 -12.59 39.22 9.56
CA ILE A 142 -11.99 37.89 9.65
C ILE A 142 -13.13 36.87 9.58
#